data_AF-A0A4P8RAF1-F1
#
_entry.id   AF-A0A4P8RAF1-F1
#
_cell.length_a   1.000
_cell.length_b   1.000
_cell.length_c   1.000
_cell.angle_alpha   90.00
_cell.angle_beta   90.00
_cell.angle_gamma   90.00
#
_symmetry.space_group_name_H-M   'P 1'
#
loop_
_entity.id
_entity.type
_entity.pdbx_description
1 polymer ?
#
loop_
_entity_poly.entity_id
_entity_poly.type
_entity_poly.pdbx_seq_one_letter_code
_entity_poly.pdbx_strand_id
1 'polypeptide(L)' 'MGNLLYIIAVVLVIFWLIGFLGFPSAVGGIIHVLLVLAVIAVLLRLIRGV' A
#
# COMPACT_ATOMS: atom_id res chain seq x y z
N MET A 1 4.78 15.35 -14.14
CA MET A 1 3.77 14.88 -13.17
C MET A 1 4.01 13.45 -12.64
N GLY A 2 4.83 12.60 -13.28
CA GLY A 2 5.07 11.22 -12.79
C GLY A 2 5.83 11.12 -11.45
N ASN A 3 6.68 12.10 -11.12
CA ASN A 3 7.53 12.02 -9.94
C ASN A 3 6.76 12.11 -8.61
N LEU A 4 5.68 12.90 -8.55
CA LEU A 4 4.87 13.04 -7.33
C LEU A 4 4.08 11.75 -7.04
N LEU A 5 3.46 11.17 -8.08
CA LEU A 5 2.72 9.91 -7.97
C LEU A 5 3.63 8.73 -7.60
N TYR A 6 4.86 8.72 -8.13
CA TYR A 6 5.88 7.74 -7.76
C TYR A 6 6.29 7.87 -6.29
N ILE A 7 6.55 9.09 -5.80
CA ILE A 7 6.87 9.34 -4.39
C ILE A 7 5.73 8.87 -3.48
N ILE A 8 4.48 9.19 -3.82
CA ILE A 8 3.31 8.75 -3.06
C ILE A 8 3.22 7.23 -3.03
N ALA A 9 3.42 6.56 -4.16
CA ALA A 9 3.42 5.09 -4.24
C ALA A 9 4.49 4.46 -3.33
N VAL A 10 5.71 4.99 -3.37
CA VAL A 10 6.82 4.51 -2.52
C VAL A 10 6.48 4.70 -1.03
N VAL A 11 5.96 5.86 -0.64
CA VAL A 11 5.57 6.13 0.75
C VAL A 11 4.46 5.17 1.22
N LEU A 12 3.47 4.90 0.36
CA LEU A 12 2.36 3.99 0.67
C LEU A 12 2.82 2.55 0.89
N VAL A 13 3.79 2.08 0.09
CA VAL A 13 4.41 0.76 0.25
C VAL A 13 5.20 0.67 1.55
N ILE A 14 5.96 1.71 1.91
CA ILE A 14 6.75 1.74 3.15
C ILE A 14 5.83 1.71 4.38
N PHE A 15 4.77 2.53 4.41
CA PHE A 15 3.80 2.52 5.51
C PHE A 15 3.06 1.17 5.62
N TRP A 16 2.74 0.54 4.48
CA TRP A 16 2.17 -0.80 4.47
C TRP A 16 3.12 -1.83 5.11
N LEU A 17 4.41 -1.80 4.75
CA LEU A 17 5.41 -2.72 5.30
C LEU A 17 5.60 -2.55 6.81
N ILE A 18 5.63 -1.29 7.28
CA ILE A 18 5.71 -0.95 8.71
C ILE A 18 4.47 -1.46 9.45
N GLY A 19 3.27 -1.28 8.88
CA GLY A 19 2.02 -1.79 9.45
C GLY A 19 1.96 -3.32 9.50
N PHE A 20 2.40 -3.99 8.43
CA PHE A 20 2.43 -5.45 8.30
C PHE A 20 3.41 -6.09 9.29
N LEU A 21 4.63 -5.56 9.38
CA LEU A 21 5.70 -6.14 10.22
C LEU A 21 5.65 -5.66 11.68
N GLY A 22 5.27 -4.40 11.91
CA GLY A 22 5.30 -3.77 13.23
C GLY A 22 4.05 -4.04 14.08
N PHE A 23 2.90 -4.30 13.46
CA PHE A 23 1.62 -4.42 14.16
C PHE A 23 0.79 -5.67 13.78
N PRO A 24 1.38 -6.88 13.68
CA PRO A 24 0.68 -8.07 13.20
C PRO A 24 -0.51 -8.51 14.09
N SER A 25 -0.48 -8.20 15.38
CA SER A 25 -1.54 -8.52 16.35
C SER A 25 -2.55 -7.40 16.60
N ALA A 26 -2.22 -6.14 16.25
CA ALA A 26 -3.13 -5.00 16.37
C ALA A 26 -3.95 -4.78 15.08
N VAL A 27 -3.43 -5.22 13.94
CA VAL A 27 -4.09 -5.16 12.64
C VAL A 27 -4.88 -6.46 12.46
N GLY A 28 -6.05 -6.56 13.11
CA GLY A 28 -6.95 -7.72 13.00
C GLY A 28 -7.23 -8.10 11.53
N GLY A 29 -7.49 -9.39 11.27
CA GLY A 29 -7.46 -9.98 9.92
C GLY A 29 -8.21 -9.22 8.81
N ILE A 30 -9.26 -8.48 9.13
CA ILE A 30 -9.97 -7.59 8.19
C ILE A 30 -9.12 -6.41 7.71
N ILE A 31 -8.41 -5.71 8.59
CA ILE A 31 -7.59 -4.55 8.21
C ILE A 31 -6.43 -5.02 7.33
N HIS A 32 -5.94 -6.24 7.57
CA HIS A 32 -4.90 -6.86 6.79
C HIS A 32 -5.34 -7.12 5.34
N VAL A 33 -6.53 -7.70 5.15
CA VAL A 33 -7.12 -7.95 3.83
C VAL A 33 -7.38 -6.63 3.10
N LEU A 34 -7.91 -5.61 3.80
CA LEU A 34 -8.14 -4.28 3.23
C LEU A 34 -6.83 -3.59 2.81
N LEU A 35 -5.75 -3.76 3.59
CA LEU A 35 -4.41 -3.25 3.25
C LEU A 35 -3.81 -3.95 2.03
N VAL A 36 -3.96 -5.27 1.92
CA VAL A 36 -3.53 -6.03 0.73
C VAL A 36 -4.29 -5.56 -0.52
N LEU A 37 -5.62 -5.38 -0.42
CA LEU A 37 -6.43 -4.83 -1.51
C LEU A 37 -6.01 -3.40 -1.89
N ALA A 38 -5.67 -2.56 -0.90
CA ALA A 38 -5.17 -1.21 -1.14
C ALA A 38 -3.84 -1.22 -1.92
N VAL A 39 -2.90 -2.11 -1.57
CA VAL A 39 -1.64 -2.28 -2.32
C VAL A 39 -1.90 -2.76 -3.75
N ILE A 40 -2.77 -3.76 -3.94
CA ILE A 40 -3.12 -4.27 -5.28
C ILE A 40 -3.76 -3.15 -6.13
N ALA A 41 -4.67 -2.36 -5.57
CA ALA A 41 -5.30 -1.25 -6.27
C ALA A 41 -4.28 -0.18 -6.71
N VAL A 42 -3.30 0.13 -5.86
CA VAL A 42 -2.21 1.07 -6.17
C VAL A 42 -1.28 0.50 -7.24
N LEU A 43 -0.90 -0.77 -7.18
CA LEU A 43 -0.11 -1.42 -8.21
C LEU A 43 -0.83 -1.45 -9.56
N LEU A 44 -2.13 -1.80 -9.57
CA LEU A 44 -2.95 -1.78 -10.78
C LEU A 44 -3.02 -0.37 -11.38
N ARG A 45 -3.12 0.67 -10.56
CA ARG A 45 -3.09 2.06 -11.02
C ARG A 45 -1.74 2.44 -11.62
N LEU A 46 -0.62 2.04 -11.00
CA LEU A 46 0.72 2.30 -11.52
C LEU A 46 0.98 1.57 -12.85
N ILE A 47 0.56 0.30 -12.96
CA ILE A 47 0.74 -0.50 -14.17
C ILE A 47 -0.13 0.03 -15.31
N ARG A 48 -1.37 0.44 -15.02
CA ARG A 48 -2.28 0.95 -16.04
C ARG A 48 -1.92 2.36 -16.51
N GLY A 49 -1.05 3.09 -15.79
CA GLY A 49 -0.53 4.38 -16.22
C GLY A 49 -1.59 5.48 -16.43
N VAL A 50 -2.82 5.25 -15.96
CA VAL A 50 -3.98 6.15 -16.06
C VAL A 50 -4.17 6.97 -14.78
#